data_AF-A0A8I1D5S9-F1
#
_entry.id   AF-A0A8I1D5S9-F1
#
_cell.length_a   1.000
_cell.length_b   1.000
_cell.length_c   1.000
_cell.angle_alpha   90.00
_cell.angle_beta   90.00
_cell.angle_gamma   90.00
#
_symmetry.space_group_name_H-M   'P 1'
#
loop_
_entity.id
_entity.type
_entity.pdbx_description
1 polymer ?
#
loop_
_entity_poly.entity_id
_entity_poly.type
_entity_poly.pdbx_seq_one_letter_code
_entity_poly.pdbx_strand_id
1 'polypeptide(L)'
;MICSSWEAPEHVGGHVYAAAAANDPVPMIGDVYGGLSHGAIPANDLPLIGFGATVVESAPGTGIDAGLLGELPSPVAHSEYWERTNPALAGMGHVIAGLGAP
;
A
#
# COMPACT_ATOMS: atom_id res chain seq x y z
N MET A 1 20.29 -28.06 -18.56
CA MET A 1 20.06 -26.86 -17.74
C MET A 1 18.58 -26.50 -17.93
N ILE A 2 17.73 -26.89 -16.98
CA ILE A 2 16.28 -26.65 -17.03
C ILE A 2 16.01 -25.54 -16.02
N CYS A 3 15.58 -24.38 -16.51
CA CYS A 3 15.08 -23.29 -15.67
C CYS A 3 13.85 -23.83 -14.92
N SER A 4 14.04 -24.18 -13.65
CA SER A 4 13.02 -24.73 -12.77
C SER A 4 13.06 -23.98 -11.45
N SER A 5 12.57 -22.74 -11.48
CA SER A 5 12.18 -22.04 -10.27
C SER A 5 11.11 -21.03 -10.64
N TRP A 6 9.96 -21.55 -11.05
CA TRP A 6 8.72 -20.81 -10.87
C TRP A 6 8.51 -20.87 -9.36
N GLU A 7 8.91 -19.80 -8.69
CA GLU A 7 8.86 -19.68 -7.24
C GLU A 7 7.44 -20.00 -6.76
N ALA A 8 7.35 -20.89 -5.78
CA ALA A 8 6.07 -21.25 -5.21
C ALA A 8 5.40 -19.99 -4.59
N PRO A 9 4.05 -19.91 -4.54
CA PRO A 9 3.34 -18.71 -4.09
C PRO A 9 3.81 -18.16 -2.75
N GLU A 10 4.35 -19.02 -1.87
CA GLU A 10 4.99 -18.66 -0.61
C GLU A 10 6.21 -17.70 -0.73
N HIS A 11 6.81 -17.51 -1.89
CA HIS A 11 7.92 -16.57 -2.09
C HIS A 11 7.50 -15.19 -2.61
N VAL A 12 6.31 -15.05 -3.20
CA VAL A 12 5.88 -13.80 -3.86
C VAL A 12 5.67 -12.68 -2.82
N GLY A 13 5.12 -12.99 -1.65
CA GLY A 13 4.82 -11.99 -0.61
C GLY A 13 6.06 -11.24 -0.10
N GLY A 14 7.22 -11.90 -0.05
CA GLY A 14 8.50 -11.27 0.32
C GLY A 14 9.03 -10.23 -0.69
N HIS A 15 8.39 -10.13 -1.85
CA HIS A 15 8.74 -9.22 -2.93
C HIS A 15 7.62 -8.24 -3.30
N VAL A 16 6.48 -8.28 -2.60
CA VAL A 16 5.41 -7.29 -2.74
C VAL A 16 5.55 -6.27 -1.62
N TYR A 17 5.54 -5.00 -1.98
CA TYR A 17 5.61 -3.89 -1.04
C TYR A 17 4.40 -2.99 -1.24
N ALA A 18 3.88 -2.45 -0.15
CA ALA A 18 2.71 -1.59 -0.18
C ALA A 18 2.87 -0.40 0.76
N ALA A 19 2.38 0.76 0.33
CA ALA A 19 2.22 1.94 1.16
C ALA A 19 0.75 2.33 1.13
N ALA A 20 0.19 2.73 2.27
CA ALA A 20 -1.16 3.27 2.34
C ALA A 20 -1.19 4.36 3.41
N ALA A 21 -1.66 5.55 3.02
CA ALA A 21 -1.99 6.62 3.93
C ALA A 21 -3.36 6.35 4.56
N ALA A 22 -3.51 6.64 5.85
CA ALA A 22 -4.76 6.40 6.58
C ALA A 22 -5.95 7.16 5.98
N ASN A 23 -5.69 8.35 5.43
CA ASN A 23 -6.70 9.22 4.82
C ASN A 23 -6.84 9.00 3.30
N ASP A 24 -6.18 8.00 2.70
CA ASP A 24 -6.33 7.69 1.27
C ASP A 24 -7.56 6.79 1.04
N PRO A 25 -8.61 7.26 0.36
CA PRO A 25 -9.81 6.46 0.08
C PRO A 25 -9.64 5.54 -1.14
N VAL A 26 -8.60 5.72 -1.97
CA VAL A 26 -8.42 4.97 -3.22
C VAL A 26 -8.24 3.46 -3.01
N PRO A 27 -7.49 2.98 -1.98
CA PRO A 27 -7.46 1.57 -1.59
C PRO A 27 -8.84 0.92 -1.41
N MET A 28 -9.87 1.70 -1.07
CA MET A 28 -11.24 1.25 -0.83
C MET A 28 -12.17 1.47 -2.04
N ILE A 29 -11.74 2.17 -3.09
CA ILE A 29 -12.57 2.41 -4.28
C ILE A 29 -12.91 1.09 -5.00
N GLY A 30 -12.03 0.09 -4.99
CA GLY A 30 -12.35 -1.22 -5.57
C GLY A 30 -13.54 -1.92 -4.91
N ASP A 31 -13.78 -1.66 -3.60
CA ASP A 31 -14.89 -2.22 -2.84
C ASP A 31 -16.24 -1.66 -3.34
N VAL A 32 -16.24 -0.46 -3.92
CA VAL A 32 -17.42 0.21 -4.50
C VAL A 32 -17.67 -0.24 -5.95
N TYR A 33 -16.62 -0.58 -6.70
CA TYR A 33 -16.72 -0.92 -8.14
C TYR A 33 -16.66 -2.42 -8.45
N GLY A 34 -16.69 -3.28 -7.43
CA GLY A 34 -16.76 -4.75 -7.60
C GLY A 34 -15.48 -5.37 -8.16
N GLY A 35 -14.35 -4.65 -8.05
CA GLY A 35 -13.02 -5.11 -8.46
C GLY A 35 -12.13 -5.36 -7.24
N LEU A 36 -11.10 -6.21 -7.40
CA LEU A 36 -10.12 -6.53 -6.36
C LEU A 36 -9.31 -5.27 -5.96
N SER A 37 -9.85 -4.46 -5.05
CA SER A 37 -9.06 -3.57 -4.19
C SER A 37 -8.28 -4.43 -3.21
N HIS A 38 -7.03 -4.06 -2.93
CA HIS A 38 -6.28 -4.64 -1.80
C HIS A 38 -6.90 -4.28 -0.43
N GLY A 39 -7.96 -3.46 -0.41
CA GLY A 39 -8.67 -3.01 0.77
C GLY A 39 -7.84 -2.01 1.58
N ALA A 40 -8.38 -1.61 2.74
CA ALA A 40 -7.72 -0.68 3.65
C ALA A 40 -6.42 -1.23 4.27
N ILE A 41 -6.19 -2.55 4.22
CA ILE A 41 -5.02 -3.21 4.78
C ILE A 41 -4.29 -3.96 3.66
N PRO A 42 -3.25 -3.35 3.06
CA PRO A 42 -2.50 -3.97 1.97
C PRO A 42 -1.74 -5.25 2.37
N ALA A 43 -1.40 -5.37 3.66
CA ALA A 43 -0.80 -6.55 4.27
C ALA A 43 -1.81 -7.63 4.65
N ASN A 44 -3.10 -7.51 4.28
CA ASN A 44 -4.04 -8.54 4.71
C ASN A 44 -3.63 -9.91 4.14
N ASP A 45 -3.77 -10.96 4.95
CA ASP A 45 -3.44 -12.33 4.59
C ASP A 45 -4.66 -13.08 4.03
N LEU A 46 -5.66 -12.36 3.52
CA LEU A 46 -6.91 -13.01 3.12
C LEU A 46 -6.67 -13.93 1.91
N PRO A 47 -7.14 -15.18 1.92
CA PRO A 47 -6.77 -16.20 0.92
C PRO A 47 -7.10 -15.87 -0.54
N LEU A 48 -7.90 -14.84 -0.81
CA LEU A 48 -8.37 -14.47 -2.14
C LEU A 48 -7.87 -13.10 -2.64
N ILE A 49 -7.26 -12.29 -1.76
CA ILE A 49 -6.93 -10.88 -2.02
C ILE A 49 -5.57 -10.48 -1.41
N GLY A 50 -5.08 -11.27 -0.46
CA GLY A 50 -3.86 -10.99 0.28
C GLY A 50 -2.63 -11.28 -0.55
N PHE A 51 -1.88 -10.22 -0.86
CA PHE A 51 -0.59 -10.33 -1.53
C PHE A 51 0.55 -10.68 -0.56
N GLY A 52 0.29 -10.71 0.75
CA GLY A 52 1.32 -10.88 1.78
C GLY A 52 2.37 -9.77 1.74
N ALA A 53 1.94 -8.54 1.41
CA ALA A 53 2.84 -7.43 1.15
C ALA A 53 3.56 -6.94 2.42
N THR A 54 4.83 -6.58 2.26
CA THR A 54 5.56 -5.82 3.26
C THR A 54 5.10 -4.37 3.22
N VAL A 55 4.55 -3.87 4.32
CA VAL A 55 4.10 -2.47 4.41
C VAL A 55 5.29 -1.57 4.66
N VAL A 56 5.47 -0.58 3.79
CA VAL A 56 6.38 0.55 4.03
C VAL A 56 5.60 1.70 4.64
N GLU A 57 6.23 2.40 5.58
CA GLU A 57 5.60 3.51 6.30
C GLU A 57 5.14 4.62 5.34
N SER A 58 4.00 5.23 5.63
CA SER A 58 3.52 6.44 4.97
C SER A 58 3.00 7.42 6.01
N ALA A 59 3.11 8.72 5.70
CA ALA A 59 2.38 9.73 6.45
C ALA A 59 0.86 9.48 6.35
N PRO A 60 0.05 9.94 7.33
CA PRO A 60 -1.40 9.72 7.31
C PRO A 60 -2.13 10.30 6.09
N GLY A 61 -1.51 11.25 5.41
CA GLY A 61 -2.07 11.99 4.28
C GLY A 61 -3.05 13.07 4.71
N THR A 62 -3.26 14.08 3.86
CA THR A 62 -4.22 15.16 4.12
C THR A 62 -5.65 14.60 4.14
N GLY A 63 -6.38 14.78 5.24
CA GLY A 63 -7.81 14.54 5.29
C GLY A 63 -8.65 15.80 5.06
N ILE A 64 -9.97 15.61 5.05
CA ILE A 64 -10.97 16.69 5.03
C ILE A 64 -11.47 16.89 6.46
N ASP A 65 -11.30 18.09 7.01
CA ASP A 65 -11.90 18.45 8.29
C ASP A 65 -13.42 18.56 8.16
N ALA A 66 -14.16 17.61 8.76
CA ALA A 66 -15.62 17.59 8.78
C ALA A 66 -16.19 18.10 10.12
N GLY A 67 -15.40 18.86 10.89
CA GLY A 67 -15.80 19.42 12.17
C GLY A 67 -16.13 18.35 13.20
N LEU A 68 -17.39 18.28 13.65
CA LEU A 68 -17.82 17.34 14.69
C LEU A 68 -17.72 15.86 14.29
N LEU A 69 -17.58 15.57 12.99
CA LEU A 69 -17.41 14.21 12.48
C LEU A 69 -15.94 13.77 12.43
N GLY A 70 -15.01 14.65 12.77
CA GLY A 70 -13.56 14.40 12.70
C GLY A 70 -13.00 14.54 11.29
N GLU A 71 -11.83 13.95 11.08
CA GLU A 71 -11.13 13.97 9.80
C GLU A 71 -11.64 12.84 8.89
N LEU A 72 -12.04 13.19 7.67
CA LEU A 72 -12.52 12.25 6.65
C LEU A 72 -11.43 11.98 5.60
N PRO A 73 -11.43 10.79 4.98
CA PRO A 73 -10.52 10.49 3.87
C PRO A 73 -10.62 11.49 2.71
N SER A 74 -9.51 11.76 2.05
CA SER A 74 -9.40 12.69 0.92
C SER A 74 -8.63 12.05 -0.24
N PRO A 75 -9.13 12.15 -1.49
CA PRO A 75 -8.38 11.69 -2.66
C PRO A 75 -7.01 12.37 -2.84
N VAL A 76 -6.78 13.53 -2.21
CA VAL A 76 -5.48 14.23 -2.24
C VAL A 76 -4.38 13.38 -1.60
N ALA A 77 -4.68 12.67 -0.51
CA ALA A 77 -3.74 11.82 0.20
C ALA A 77 -3.08 10.75 -0.71
N HIS A 78 -3.78 10.31 -1.76
CA HIS A 78 -3.27 9.33 -2.72
C HIS A 78 -2.04 9.83 -3.51
N SER A 79 -1.96 11.14 -3.77
CA SER A 79 -0.82 11.69 -4.51
C SER A 79 0.36 12.03 -3.60
N GLU A 80 0.16 12.11 -2.29
CA GLU A 80 1.14 12.62 -1.34
C GLU A 80 2.28 11.64 -1.03
N TYR A 81 2.18 10.39 -1.50
CA TYR A 81 3.29 9.43 -1.45
C TYR A 81 4.55 9.92 -2.18
N TRP A 82 4.38 10.87 -3.10
CA TRP A 82 5.46 11.47 -3.88
C TRP A 82 6.08 12.72 -3.23
N GLU A 83 5.54 13.16 -2.09
CA GLU A 83 6.09 14.31 -1.37
C GLU A 83 7.45 13.98 -0.76
N ARG A 84 8.40 14.92 -0.86
CA ARG A 84 9.79 14.69 -0.45
C ARG A 84 9.96 14.31 1.02
N THR A 85 9.03 14.74 1.86
CA THR A 85 9.05 14.49 3.31
C THR A 85 8.18 13.30 3.71
N ASN A 86 7.49 12.65 2.78
CA ASN A 86 6.68 11.48 3.10
C ASN A 86 7.59 10.25 3.25
N PRO A 87 7.54 9.51 4.38
CA PRO A 87 8.27 8.26 4.56
C PRO A 87 8.06 7.24 3.43
N ALA A 88 6.89 7.26 2.78
CA ALA A 88 6.57 6.37 1.67
C ALA A 88 7.54 6.55 0.50
N LEU A 89 7.95 7.80 0.19
CA LEU A 89 8.88 8.06 -0.90
C LEU A 89 10.25 7.44 -0.64
N ALA A 90 10.75 7.57 0.59
CA ALA A 90 12.02 6.97 1.00
C ALA A 90 11.95 5.43 1.00
N GLY A 91 10.86 4.86 1.54
CA GLY A 91 10.62 3.42 1.54
C GLY A 91 10.55 2.83 0.13
N MET A 92 9.79 3.46 -0.77
CA MET A 92 9.76 3.07 -2.20
C MET A 92 11.15 3.15 -2.83
N GLY A 93 11.93 4.19 -2.51
CA GLY A 93 13.31 4.33 -2.97
C GLY A 93 14.22 3.19 -2.52
N HIS A 94 14.14 2.76 -1.26
CA HIS A 94 14.91 1.62 -0.74
C HIS A 94 14.55 0.30 -1.42
N VAL A 95 13.26 0.06 -1.64
CA VAL A 95 12.77 -1.12 -2.36
C VAL A 95 13.32 -1.14 -3.79
N ILE A 96 13.20 -0.02 -4.52
CA ILE A 96 13.72 0.10 -5.91
C ILE A 96 15.24 -0.08 -5.95
N ALA A 97 15.96 0.40 -4.94
CA ALA A 97 17.41 0.24 -4.82
C ALA A 97 17.85 -1.18 -4.41
N GLY A 98 16.92 -2.09 -4.13
CA GLY A 98 17.21 -3.45 -3.69
C GLY A 98 17.67 -3.56 -2.24
N LEU A 99 17.42 -2.53 -1.43
CA LEU A 99 17.77 -2.50 0.00
C LEU A 99 16.68 -3.09 0.90
N GLY A 100 15.49 -3.36 0.35
CA GLY A 100 14.32 -3.85 1.08
C GLY A 100 13.50 -2.71 1.72
N ALA A 101 12.55 -3.08 2.59
CA ALA A 101 11.85 -2.10 3.42
C ALA A 101 12.75 -1.64 4.59
N PRO A 102 12.76 -0.33 4.93
CA PRO A 102 13.51 0.20 6.08
C PRO A 102 12.98 -0.29 7.44
#